data_AF-A0A3D1G0C9-F1
#
_entry.id   AF-A0A3D1G0C9-F1
#
_cell.length_a   1.000
_cell.length_b   1.000
_cell.length_c   1.000
_cell.angle_alpha   90.00
_cell.angle_beta   90.00
_cell.angle_gamma   90.00
#
_symmetry.space_group_name_H-M   'P 1'
#
loop_
_entity.id
_entity.type
_entity.pdbx_description
1 polymer ?
#
loop_
_entity_poly.entity_id
_entity_poly.type
_entity_poly.pdbx_seq_one_letter_code
_entity_poly.pdbx_strand_id
1 'polypeptide(L)'
;MAKVVGNKIGVKVLFAFLCCFTANAQKVDTLSTSPKTNGPLLGQLIINGDTVAWSVLDEVLFVAKPTLNDVQARRNYYALMKKVGRVYPYVREAALRMDSVNMQLEGIDRKRQRRKYTKSYQKYLEERFEPELRKLTRSEGQILSKLV
;
A
#
# COMPACT_ATOMS: atom_id res chain seq x y z
N MET A 1 10.82 -75.76 14.06
CA MET A 1 9.69 -74.92 14.53
C MET A 1 10.21 -73.51 14.80
N ALA A 2 9.73 -72.51 14.05
CA ALA A 2 9.50 -71.12 14.50
C ALA A 2 9.16 -70.26 13.28
N LYS A 3 7.86 -70.11 12.99
CA LYS A 3 7.36 -69.11 12.04
C LYS A 3 7.42 -67.76 12.75
N VAL A 4 8.32 -66.88 12.33
CA VAL A 4 8.32 -65.47 12.78
C VAL A 4 7.07 -64.82 12.21
N VAL A 5 6.02 -64.73 13.03
CA VAL A 5 4.79 -64.00 12.71
C VAL A 5 5.13 -62.51 12.76
N GLY A 6 5.52 -61.98 11.61
CA GLY A 6 5.73 -60.54 11.43
C GLY A 6 4.43 -59.79 11.68
N ASN A 7 4.40 -59.02 12.76
CA ASN A 7 3.25 -58.26 13.18
C ASN A 7 2.98 -57.13 12.16
N LYS A 8 2.04 -57.36 11.23
CA LYS A 8 1.61 -56.40 10.18
C LYS A 8 1.10 -55.07 10.74
N ILE A 9 0.85 -55.01 12.06
CA ILE A 9 0.38 -53.83 12.79
C ILE A 9 1.54 -52.85 13.03
N GLY A 10 2.75 -53.35 13.33
CA GLY A 10 3.91 -52.49 13.60
C GLY A 10 4.36 -51.68 12.38
N VAL A 11 4.28 -52.27 11.18
CA VAL A 11 4.62 -51.58 9.93
C VAL A 11 3.60 -50.49 9.59
N LYS A 12 2.30 -50.72 9.89
CA LYS A 12 1.25 -49.71 9.70
C LYS A 12 1.37 -48.54 10.68
N VAL A 13 1.76 -48.80 11.92
CA VAL A 13 2.00 -47.75 12.93
C VAL A 13 3.23 -46.92 12.59
N LEU A 14 4.29 -47.54 12.06
CA LEU A 14 5.49 -46.84 11.59
C LEU A 14 5.19 -45.96 10.34
N PHE A 15 4.35 -46.44 9.43
CA PHE A 15 3.94 -45.69 8.24
C PHE A 15 2.97 -44.53 8.58
N ALA A 16 2.12 -44.70 9.60
CA ALA A 16 1.26 -43.64 10.11
C ALA A 16 2.05 -42.52 10.80
N PHE A 17 3.14 -42.85 11.51
CA PHE A 17 4.03 -41.84 12.10
C PHE A 17 4.80 -41.03 11.05
N LEU A 18 5.12 -41.63 9.89
CA LEU A 18 5.76 -40.94 8.77
C LEU A 18 4.81 -39.95 8.06
N CYS A 19 3.50 -40.16 8.13
CA CYS A 19 2.49 -39.26 7.55
C CYS A 19 2.21 -38.01 8.39
N CYS A 20 2.56 -37.98 9.68
CA CYS A 20 2.30 -36.82 10.55
C CYS A 20 3.43 -35.77 10.56
N PHE A 21 4.61 -36.08 10.01
CA PHE A 21 5.74 -35.13 10.01
C PHE A 21 5.70 -34.10 8.87
N THR A 22 4.79 -34.24 7.91
CA THR A 22 4.57 -33.27 6.83
C THR A 22 3.37 -32.36 7.10
N ALA A 23 3.13 -32.03 8.37
CA ALA A 23 2.32 -30.89 8.73
C ALA A 23 3.02 -29.61 8.24
N ASN A 24 2.73 -29.24 7.00
CA ASN A 24 3.18 -28.01 6.38
C ASN A 24 2.64 -26.82 7.19
N ALA A 25 3.48 -26.29 8.09
CA ALA A 25 3.26 -24.99 8.70
C ALA A 25 3.54 -23.90 7.65
N GLN A 26 2.62 -23.70 6.71
CA GLN A 26 2.68 -22.58 5.79
C GLN A 26 2.32 -21.31 6.56
N LYS A 27 3.34 -20.53 6.95
CA LYS A 27 3.13 -19.16 7.40
C LYS A 27 2.59 -18.38 6.22
N VAL A 28 1.42 -17.77 6.34
CA VAL A 28 0.87 -16.89 5.30
C VAL A 28 1.59 -15.55 5.32
N ASP A 29 1.85 -14.99 4.14
CA ASP A 29 2.45 -13.66 4.00
C ASP A 29 1.47 -12.58 4.47
N THR A 30 1.92 -11.66 5.32
CA THR A 30 1.06 -10.58 5.82
C THR A 30 0.63 -9.62 4.70
N LEU A 31 1.48 -9.41 3.69
CA LEU A 31 1.22 -8.45 2.59
C LEU A 31 0.38 -9.01 1.44
N SER A 32 0.20 -10.34 1.37
CA SER A 32 -0.52 -11.01 0.29
C SER A 32 -2.03 -11.05 0.52
N THR A 33 -2.47 -10.66 1.73
CA THR A 33 -3.88 -10.51 2.06
C THR A 33 -4.37 -9.16 1.51
N SER A 34 -4.60 -9.09 0.20
CA SER A 34 -5.46 -8.03 -0.36
C SER A 34 -6.90 -8.49 -0.18
N PRO A 35 -7.76 -7.75 0.54
CA PRO A 35 -9.17 -8.08 0.54
C PRO A 35 -9.67 -8.00 -0.91
N LYS A 36 -10.40 -9.03 -1.34
CA LYS A 36 -11.12 -8.99 -2.63
C LYS A 36 -12.19 -7.91 -2.48
N THR A 37 -11.99 -6.79 -3.16
CA THR A 37 -12.89 -5.63 -3.19
C THR A 37 -14.20 -5.98 -3.88
N ASN A 38 -15.09 -6.65 -3.16
CA ASN A 38 -16.51 -6.76 -3.45
C ASN A 38 -17.29 -6.26 -2.21
N GLY A 39 -16.88 -5.13 -1.64
CA GLY A 39 -17.65 -4.47 -0.60
C GLY A 39 -18.84 -3.74 -1.24
N PRO A 40 -20.09 -4.02 -0.88
CA PRO A 40 -21.24 -3.29 -1.42
C PRO A 40 -21.12 -1.80 -1.02
N LEU A 41 -21.37 -0.90 -1.98
CA LEU A 41 -21.56 0.53 -1.72
C LEU A 41 -22.66 0.68 -0.67
N LEU A 42 -22.28 1.02 0.57
CA LEU A 42 -23.19 1.00 1.70
C LEU A 42 -23.90 2.36 1.84
N GLY A 43 -24.69 2.71 0.83
CA GLY A 43 -25.67 3.80 0.93
C GLY A 43 -25.18 5.21 0.60
N GLN A 44 -26.08 6.16 0.83
CA GLN A 44 -25.96 7.57 0.46
C GLN A 44 -26.38 8.42 1.67
N LEU A 45 -25.64 9.49 1.94
CA LEU A 45 -25.89 10.41 3.03
C LEU A 45 -26.11 11.81 2.44
N ILE A 46 -27.24 12.44 2.75
CA ILE A 46 -27.58 13.76 2.19
C ILE A 46 -27.11 14.84 3.16
N ILE A 47 -26.15 15.67 2.74
CA ILE A 47 -25.62 16.81 3.51
C ILE A 47 -25.91 18.08 2.71
N ASN A 48 -26.65 19.03 3.28
CA ASN A 48 -26.96 20.33 2.65
C ASN A 48 -27.58 20.23 1.25
N GLY A 49 -28.32 19.15 0.97
CA GLY A 49 -28.92 18.89 -0.35
C GLY A 49 -28.03 18.12 -1.33
N ASP A 50 -26.75 17.88 -0.99
CA ASP A 50 -25.84 17.06 -1.79
C ASP A 50 -25.82 15.61 -1.30
N THR A 51 -25.78 14.66 -2.24
CA THR A 51 -25.74 13.23 -1.95
C THR A 51 -24.28 12.75 -1.88
N VAL A 52 -23.84 12.37 -0.69
CA VAL A 52 -22.50 11.84 -0.42
C VAL A 52 -22.57 10.32 -0.29
N ALA A 53 -21.94 9.60 -1.21
CA ALA A 53 -21.77 8.16 -1.09
C ALA A 53 -20.77 7.85 0.04
N TRP A 54 -21.10 6.87 0.89
CA TRP A 54 -20.17 6.39 1.91
C TRP A 54 -20.01 4.88 1.80
N SER A 55 -18.81 4.39 2.09
CA SER A 55 -18.50 2.96 2.12
C SER A 55 -17.58 2.66 3.29
N VAL A 56 -17.80 1.51 3.93
CA VAL A 56 -16.86 1.00 4.93
C VAL A 56 -15.68 0.41 4.19
N LEU A 57 -14.47 0.89 4.51
CA LEU A 57 -13.24 0.35 3.97
C LEU A 57 -12.86 -0.90 4.76
N ASP A 58 -12.36 -1.93 4.07
CA ASP A 58 -11.88 -3.13 4.74
C ASP A 58 -10.73 -2.80 5.71
N GLU A 59 -10.76 -3.44 6.88
CA GLU A 59 -9.69 -3.28 7.86
C GLU A 59 -8.38 -3.87 7.33
N VAL A 60 -7.32 -3.07 7.35
CA VAL A 60 -5.98 -3.50 6.93
C VAL A 60 -5.07 -3.59 8.15
N LEU A 61 -4.54 -4.78 8.42
CA LEU A 61 -3.57 -4.98 9.49
C LEU A 61 -2.21 -4.36 9.13
N PHE A 62 -1.81 -3.31 9.84
CA PHE A 62 -0.51 -2.68 9.65
C PHE A 62 0.55 -3.32 10.55
N VAL A 63 1.47 -4.09 9.95
CA VAL A 63 2.59 -4.71 10.68
C VAL A 63 3.90 -4.03 10.28
N ALA A 64 4.60 -3.43 11.24
CA ALA A 64 5.84 -2.68 11.00
C ALA A 64 6.96 -3.50 10.32
N LYS A 65 6.96 -4.83 10.51
CA LYS A 65 7.86 -5.78 9.85
C LYS A 65 7.02 -6.89 9.21
N PRO A 66 6.66 -6.79 7.93
CA PRO A 66 5.85 -7.81 7.29
C PRO A 66 6.63 -9.14 7.24
N THR A 67 5.93 -10.24 7.49
CA THR A 67 6.45 -11.57 7.17
C THR A 67 6.43 -11.75 5.65
N LEU A 68 7.61 -11.96 5.08
CA LEU A 68 7.81 -12.23 3.65
C LEU A 68 8.49 -13.58 3.56
N ASN A 69 7.74 -14.62 3.21
CA ASN A 69 8.25 -15.98 3.09
C ASN A 69 9.05 -16.16 1.80
N ASP A 70 8.69 -15.42 0.73
CA ASP A 70 9.40 -15.46 -0.55
C ASP A 70 10.57 -14.45 -0.60
N VAL A 71 11.72 -14.92 -1.11
CA VAL A 71 12.94 -14.13 -1.29
C VAL A 71 12.72 -13.01 -2.30
N GLN A 72 11.95 -13.27 -3.37
CA GLN A 72 11.69 -12.27 -4.40
C GLN A 72 10.72 -11.19 -3.88
N ALA A 73 9.68 -11.57 -3.15
CA ALA A 73 8.81 -10.64 -2.42
C ALA A 73 9.62 -9.73 -1.46
N ARG A 74 10.57 -10.31 -0.72
CA ARG A 74 11.48 -9.56 0.18
C ARG A 74 12.35 -8.54 -0.56
N ARG A 75 12.92 -8.93 -1.70
CA ARG A 75 13.70 -8.01 -2.54
C ARG A 75 12.84 -6.86 -3.08
N ASN A 76 11.65 -7.17 -3.56
CA ASN A 76 10.71 -6.18 -4.10
C ASN A 76 10.27 -5.19 -3.01
N TYR A 77 9.97 -5.69 -1.80
CA TYR A 77 9.62 -4.86 -0.65
C TYR A 77 10.73 -3.86 -0.31
N TYR A 78 11.99 -4.31 -0.16
CA TYR A 78 13.09 -3.40 0.16
C TYR A 78 13.39 -2.41 -0.97
N ALA A 79 13.27 -2.83 -2.23
CA ALA A 79 13.39 -1.94 -3.37
C ALA A 79 12.31 -0.85 -3.35
N LEU A 80 11.07 -1.20 -3.03
CA LEU A 80 9.97 -0.25 -2.85
C LEU A 80 10.25 0.70 -1.69
N MET A 81 10.59 0.18 -0.51
CA MET A 81 10.95 0.97 0.69
C MET A 81 12.01 2.01 0.38
N LYS A 82 13.08 1.65 -0.35
CA LYS A 82 14.14 2.58 -0.75
C LYS A 82 13.62 3.70 -1.64
N LYS A 83 12.76 3.37 -2.62
CA LYS A 83 12.16 4.37 -3.52
C LYS A 83 11.21 5.30 -2.76
N VAL A 84 10.36 4.75 -1.90
CA VAL A 84 9.46 5.52 -1.03
C VAL A 84 10.28 6.47 -0.15
N GLY A 85 11.34 6.00 0.50
CA GLY A 85 12.22 6.84 1.31
C GLY A 85 12.86 8.00 0.54
N ARG A 86 13.19 7.80 -0.75
CA ARG A 86 13.71 8.87 -1.61
C ARG A 86 12.64 9.88 -2.03
N VAL A 87 11.41 9.40 -2.24
CA VAL A 87 10.27 10.21 -2.72
C VAL A 87 9.61 11.00 -1.59
N TYR A 88 9.62 10.46 -0.38
CA TYR A 88 8.88 10.97 0.77
C TYR A 88 9.13 12.44 1.13
N PRO A 89 10.38 12.97 1.10
CA PRO A 89 10.62 14.39 1.36
C PRO A 89 9.84 15.32 0.43
N TYR A 90 9.72 14.95 -0.85
CA TYR A 90 8.98 15.75 -1.84
C TYR A 90 7.46 15.74 -1.57
N VAL A 91 6.91 14.59 -1.19
CA VAL A 91 5.48 14.46 -0.82
C VAL A 91 5.15 15.38 0.35
N ARG A 92 5.99 15.36 1.39
CA ARG A 92 5.79 16.17 2.59
C ARG A 92 5.80 17.66 2.26
N GLU A 93 6.78 18.12 1.50
CA GLU A 93 6.84 19.52 1.06
C GLU A 93 5.62 19.89 0.21
N ALA A 94 5.22 19.03 -0.73
CA ALA A 94 4.06 19.27 -1.58
C ALA A 94 2.76 19.42 -0.76
N ALA A 95 2.52 18.55 0.22
CA ALA A 95 1.37 18.63 1.11
C ALA A 95 1.32 19.98 1.85
N LEU A 96 2.45 20.38 2.47
CA LEU A 96 2.55 21.66 3.17
C LEU A 96 2.31 22.86 2.24
N ARG A 97 2.84 22.82 1.02
CA ARG A 97 2.61 23.90 0.04
C ARG A 97 1.17 23.93 -0.42
N MET A 98 0.53 22.79 -0.65
CA MET A 98 -0.87 22.72 -1.06
C MET A 98 -1.79 23.34 -0.01
N ASP A 99 -1.58 23.03 1.27
CA ASP A 99 -2.32 23.65 2.38
C ASP A 99 -2.12 25.18 2.41
N SER A 100 -0.87 25.63 2.26
CA SER A 100 -0.55 27.07 2.24
C SER A 100 -1.23 27.81 1.09
N VAL A 101 -1.29 27.21 -0.10
CA VAL A 101 -1.94 27.79 -1.28
C VAL A 101 -3.45 27.79 -1.11
N ASN A 102 -4.02 26.72 -0.56
CA ASN A 102 -5.45 26.64 -0.29
C ASN A 102 -5.91 27.76 0.66
N MET A 103 -5.19 27.96 1.77
CA MET A 103 -5.48 29.08 2.70
C MET A 103 -5.39 30.45 2.02
N GLN A 104 -4.39 30.67 1.16
CA GLN A 104 -4.26 31.93 0.42
C GLN A 104 -5.36 32.12 -0.62
N LEU A 105 -5.81 31.03 -1.26
CA LEU A 105 -6.88 31.07 -2.24
C LEU A 105 -8.23 31.37 -1.58
N GLU A 106 -8.48 30.91 -0.35
CA GLU A 106 -9.71 31.22 0.41
C GLU A 106 -9.92 32.73 0.58
N GLY A 107 -8.85 33.50 0.76
CA GLY A 107 -8.92 34.97 0.86
C GLY A 107 -9.12 35.72 -0.47
N ILE A 108 -9.22 35.04 -1.61
CA ILE A 108 -9.39 35.67 -2.93
C ILE A 108 -10.80 35.43 -3.47
N ASP A 109 -11.65 36.45 -3.41
CA ASP A 109 -13.05 36.36 -3.88
C ASP A 109 -13.17 36.27 -5.41
N ARG A 110 -12.34 37.03 -6.14
CA ARG A 110 -12.48 37.17 -7.59
C ARG A 110 -11.87 35.98 -8.33
N LYS A 111 -12.70 35.25 -9.08
CA LYS A 111 -12.28 34.10 -9.94
C LYS A 111 -11.10 34.40 -10.86
N ARG A 112 -11.03 35.62 -11.45
CA ARG A 112 -9.90 36.04 -12.31
C ARG A 112 -8.60 36.16 -11.54
N GLN A 113 -8.65 36.69 -10.31
CA GLN A 113 -7.48 36.84 -9.44
C GLN A 113 -7.00 35.47 -8.96
N ARG A 114 -7.92 34.57 -8.54
CA ARG A 114 -7.59 33.18 -8.19
C ARG A 114 -6.85 32.45 -9.32
N ARG A 115 -7.34 32.56 -10.55
CA ARG A 115 -6.70 31.96 -11.74
C ARG A 115 -5.30 32.52 -11.99
N LYS A 116 -5.13 33.84 -11.89
CA LYS A 116 -3.83 34.50 -12.06
C LYS A 116 -2.84 34.02 -11.00
N TYR A 117 -3.27 33.99 -9.74
CA TYR A 117 -2.47 33.54 -8.60
C TYR A 117 -2.02 32.08 -8.74
N THR A 118 -2.98 31.20 -9.05
CA THR A 118 -2.71 29.77 -9.26
C THR A 118 -1.70 29.57 -10.38
N LYS A 119 -1.86 30.26 -11.51
CA LYS A 119 -0.95 30.15 -12.65
C LYS A 119 0.46 30.65 -12.33
N SER A 120 0.59 31.78 -11.60
CA SER A 120 1.89 32.27 -11.18
C SER A 120 2.58 31.32 -10.20
N TYR A 121 1.82 30.76 -9.26
CA TYR A 121 2.36 29.83 -8.27
C TYR A 121 2.76 28.50 -8.90
N GLN A 122 1.95 27.97 -9.84
CA GLN A 122 2.28 26.80 -10.63
C GLN A 122 3.62 26.99 -11.36
N LYS A 123 3.80 28.12 -12.06
CA LYS A 123 5.06 28.40 -12.76
C LYS A 123 6.26 28.45 -11.80
N TYR A 124 6.08 29.06 -10.64
CA TYR A 124 7.12 29.05 -9.58
C TYR A 124 7.46 27.64 -9.11
N LEU A 125 6.46 26.78 -8.88
CA LEU A 125 6.68 25.39 -8.49
C LEU A 125 7.39 24.59 -9.59
N GLU A 126 6.98 24.74 -10.84
CA GLU A 126 7.62 24.09 -11.99
C GLU A 126 9.11 24.48 -12.05
N GLU A 127 9.43 25.78 -12.05
CA GLU A 127 10.82 26.26 -12.09
C GLU A 127 11.65 25.76 -10.89
N ARG A 128 11.05 25.69 -9.70
CA ARG A 128 11.75 25.26 -8.48
C ARG A 128 11.98 23.75 -8.42
N PHE A 129 10.96 22.95 -8.75
CA PHE A 129 10.95 21.51 -8.50
C PHE A 129 11.25 20.68 -9.74
N GLU A 130 11.07 21.19 -10.96
CA GLU A 130 11.45 20.47 -12.19
C GLU A 130 12.87 19.89 -12.16
N PRO A 131 13.94 20.63 -11.78
CA PRO A 131 15.28 20.06 -11.74
C PRO A 131 15.44 18.96 -10.68
N GLU A 132 14.65 18.99 -9.61
CA GLU A 132 14.66 17.96 -8.57
C GLU A 132 13.87 16.72 -9.00
N LEU A 133 12.68 16.91 -9.58
CA LEU A 133 11.83 15.85 -10.08
C LEU A 133 12.45 15.10 -11.26
N ARG A 134 13.21 15.78 -12.13
CA ARG A 134 13.98 15.14 -13.21
C ARG A 134 15.05 14.17 -12.70
N LYS A 135 15.49 14.27 -11.44
CA LYS A 135 16.45 13.33 -10.84
C LYS A 135 15.79 12.02 -10.39
N LEU A 136 14.46 11.97 -10.36
CA LEU A 136 13.69 10.77 -10.04
C LEU A 136 13.60 9.85 -11.26
N THR A 137 13.68 8.55 -11.01
CA THR A 137 13.37 7.54 -12.02
C THR A 137 11.87 7.51 -12.29
N ARG A 138 11.46 6.98 -13.46
CA ARG A 138 10.04 6.80 -13.81
C ARG A 138 9.25 6.08 -12.72
N SER A 139 9.84 5.04 -12.09
CA SER A 139 9.18 4.30 -11.03
C SER A 139 9.07 5.07 -9.71
N GLU A 140 10.02 5.95 -9.40
CA GLU A 140 9.94 6.84 -8.25
C GLU A 140 8.90 7.95 -8.49
N GLY A 141 8.82 8.49 -9.70
CA GLY A 141 7.76 9.44 -10.09
C GLY A 141 6.36 8.85 -10.02
N GLN A 142 6.19 7.58 -10.41
CA GLN A 142 4.93 6.85 -10.22
C GLN A 142 4.55 6.70 -8.75
N ILE A 143 5.52 6.47 -7.87
CA ILE A 143 5.29 6.39 -6.42
C ILE A 143 4.90 7.77 -5.88
N LEU A 144 5.59 8.83 -6.31
CA LEU A 144 5.30 10.21 -5.91
C LEU A 144 3.84 10.58 -6.21
N SER A 145 3.37 10.32 -7.43
CA SER A 145 1.99 10.59 -7.85
C SER A 145 0.93 9.76 -7.11
N LYS A 146 1.30 8.68 -6.42
CA LYS A 146 0.38 7.88 -5.62
C LYS A 146 0.29 8.33 -4.17
N LEU A 147 1.26 9.13 -3.72
CA LEU A 147 1.37 9.59 -2.33
C LEU A 147 0.83 11.01 -2.13
N VAL A 148 0.71 11.79 -3.21
CA VAL A 148 0.08 13.13 -3.25
C VAL A 148 -1.29 12.98 -3.90
#